data_AF-A0A1I4WRA5-F1
#
_entry.id   AF-A0A1I4WRA5-F1
#
_cell.length_a   1.000
_cell.length_b   1.000
_cell.length_c   1.000
_cell.angle_alpha   90.00
_cell.angle_beta   90.00
_cell.angle_gamma   90.00
#
_symmetry.space_group_name_H-M   'P 1'
#
loop_
_entity.id
_entity.type
_entity.pdbx_description
1 polymer ?
#
loop_
_entity_poly.entity_id
_entity_poly.type
_entity_poly.pdbx_seq_one_letter_code
_entity_poly.pdbx_strand_id
1 'polypeptide(L)' 'MSKQGIVAAGIGILVGLVAGYWYYSAIGCASGSCSITSNPVNSTLYGGLIGGLIGSFFEKKRTK' A
#
# COMPACT_ATOMS: atom_id res chain seq x y z
N MET A 1 4.43 0.81 -20.03
CA MET A 1 4.13 1.70 -18.89
C MET A 1 3.44 2.94 -19.40
N SER A 2 2.11 2.88 -19.46
CA SER A 2 1.31 4.08 -19.75
C SER A 2 1.47 5.07 -18.60
N LYS A 3 1.50 6.39 -18.88
CA LYS A 3 1.53 7.43 -17.83
C LYS A 3 0.44 7.23 -16.77
N GLN A 4 -0.70 6.66 -17.16
CA GLN A 4 -1.82 6.41 -16.27
C GLN A 4 -1.57 5.27 -15.28
N GLY A 5 -0.80 4.24 -15.66
CA GLY A 5 -0.39 3.16 -14.75
C GLY A 5 0.55 3.65 -13.65
N ILE A 6 1.47 4.57 -13.96
CA ILE A 6 2.39 5.15 -12.97
C ILE A 6 1.63 6.05 -11.98
N VAL A 7 0.67 6.83 -12.47
CA VAL A 7 -0.18 7.67 -11.60
C VAL A 7 -1.02 6.81 -10.67
N ALA A 8 -1.63 5.73 -11.18
CA ALA A 8 -2.40 4.80 -10.36
C ALA A 8 -1.52 4.08 -9.32
N ALA A 9 -0.29 3.67 -9.70
CA ALA A 9 0.69 3.12 -8.78
C ALA A 9 1.08 4.12 -7.68
N GLY A 10 1.35 5.38 -8.04
CA GLY A 10 1.71 6.42 -7.07
C GLY A 10 0.59 6.70 -6.05
N ILE A 11 -0.66 6.76 -6.50
CA ILE A 11 -1.83 6.91 -5.61
C ILE A 11 -1.97 5.66 -4.72
N GLY A 12 -1.80 4.47 -5.30
CA GLY A 12 -1.81 3.21 -4.57
C GLY A 12 -0.75 3.15 -3.46
N ILE A 13 0.47 3.63 -3.71
CA ILE A 13 1.54 3.70 -2.71
C ILE A 13 1.13 4.63 -1.56
N LEU A 14 0.62 5.83 -1.86
CA LEU A 14 0.22 6.79 -0.82
C LEU A 14 -0.91 6.24 0.06
N VAL A 15 -1.94 5.66 -0.55
CA VAL A 15 -3.05 5.04 0.19
C VAL A 15 -2.55 3.83 0.99
N GLY A 16 -1.68 3.01 0.41
CA GLY A 16 -1.07 1.85 1.06
C GLY A 16 -0.20 2.20 2.27
N LEU A 17 0.58 3.28 2.19
CA LEU A 17 1.38 3.79 3.31
C LEU A 17 0.48 4.24 4.47
N VAL A 18 -0.55 5.05 4.18
CA VAL A 18 -1.50 5.54 5.20
C VAL A 18 -2.26 4.37 5.83
N ALA A 19 -2.75 3.45 5.02
CA ALA A 19 -3.44 2.26 5.49
C ALA A 19 -2.53 1.34 6.30
N GLY A 20 -1.26 1.15 5.91
CA GLY A 20 -0.28 0.33 6.62
C GLY A 20 0.10 0.91 8.00
N TYR A 21 0.30 2.23 8.08
CA TYR A 21 0.55 2.91 9.36
C TYR A 21 -0.67 2.86 10.29
N TRP A 22 -1.87 3.04 9.74
CA TRP A 22 -3.11 2.93 10.50
C TRP A 22 -3.35 1.49 10.95
N TYR A 23 -3.08 0.50 10.10
CA TYR A 23 -3.17 -0.91 10.45
C TYR A 23 -2.23 -1.28 11.61
N TYR A 24 -0.99 -0.78 11.59
CA TYR A 24 -0.05 -0.93 12.70
C TYR A 24 -0.61 -0.37 14.01
N SER A 25 -1.16 0.85 13.97
CA SER A 25 -1.59 1.60 15.16
C SER A 25 -2.95 1.14 15.72
N ALA A 26 -3.89 0.73 14.86
CA ALA A 26 -5.25 0.40 15.25
C ALA A 26 -5.51 -1.10 15.43
N ILE A 27 -4.79 -1.97 14.70
CA ILE A 27 -5.05 -3.42 14.69
C ILE A 27 -3.83 -4.23 15.15
N GLY A 28 -2.67 -3.96 14.56
CA GLY A 28 -1.49 -4.82 14.68
C GLY A 28 -0.89 -4.88 16.08
N CYS A 29 -0.74 -3.73 16.75
CA CYS A 29 -0.06 -3.71 18.05
C CYS A 29 -0.99 -3.41 19.24
N ALA A 30 -2.32 -3.29 19.03
CA ALA A 30 -3.29 -3.14 20.11
C ALA A 30 -3.59 -4.46 20.86
N SER A 31 -3.44 -5.61 20.20
CA SER A 31 -3.78 -6.93 20.76
C SER A 31 -2.57 -7.80 21.12
N GLY A 32 -1.34 -7.27 21.07
CA GLY A 32 -0.12 -8.00 21.49
C GLY A 32 0.46 -8.98 20.47
N SER A 33 -0.06 -9.04 19.24
CA SER A 33 0.53 -9.83 18.12
C SER A 33 0.52 -9.02 16.83
N CYS A 34 1.67 -8.41 16.53
CA CYS A 34 1.85 -7.58 15.35
C CYS A 34 1.96 -8.47 14.09
N SER A 35 0.81 -8.73 13.45
CA SER A 35 0.63 -9.70 12.34
C SER A 35 1.43 -9.40 11.07
N ILE A 36 1.88 -8.15 10.86
CA ILE A 36 2.75 -7.78 9.74
C ILE A 36 4.20 -7.65 10.23
N THR A 37 4.43 -6.82 11.25
CA THR A 37 5.75 -6.59 11.86
C THR A 37 5.61 -5.68 13.08
N SER A 38 6.41 -5.89 14.13
CA SER A 38 6.42 -5.05 15.34
C SER A 38 7.00 -3.64 15.11
N ASN A 39 7.54 -3.35 13.92
CA ASN A 39 8.15 -2.06 13.60
C ASN A 39 7.22 -1.21 12.71
N PRO A 40 6.84 0.02 13.12
CA PRO A 40 5.92 0.88 12.37
C PRO A 40 6.42 1.17 10.95
N VAL A 41 7.74 1.26 10.78
CA VAL A 41 8.37 1.56 9.49
C VAL A 41 8.15 0.42 8.50
N ASN A 42 8.39 -0.83 8.91
CA ASN A 42 8.19 -1.97 8.03
C ASN A 42 6.71 -2.18 7.68
N SER A 43 5.78 -1.97 8.62
CA SER A 43 4.35 -2.18 8.36
C SER A 43 3.80 -1.16 7.36
N THR A 44 4.24 0.09 7.48
CA THR A 44 3.93 1.18 6.57
C THR A 44 4.50 0.91 5.17
N LEU A 45 5.78 0.51 5.10
CA LEU A 45 6.45 0.22 3.83
C LEU A 45 5.80 -0.98 3.11
N TYR A 46 5.39 -2.01 3.87
CA TYR A 46 4.68 -3.17 3.33
C TYR A 46 3.31 -2.79 2.76
N GLY A 47 2.56 -1.95 3.47
CA GLY A 47 1.30 -1.38 2.98
C GLY A 47 1.49 -0.57 1.69
N GLY A 48 2.54 0.27 1.64
CA GLY A 48 2.90 1.04 0.45
C GLY A 48 3.30 0.17 -0.75
N LEU A 49 4.07 -0.90 -0.51
CA LEU A 49 4.46 -1.87 -1.55
C LEU A 49 3.24 -2.57 -2.15
N ILE A 50 2.35 -3.09 -1.31
CA ILE A 50 1.11 -3.75 -1.76
C ILE A 50 0.20 -2.75 -2.48
N GLY A 51 0.02 -1.55 -1.93
CA GLY A 51 -0.78 -0.50 -2.54
C GLY A 51 -0.25 -0.07 -3.92
N GLY A 52 1.06 0.08 -4.05
CA GLY A 52 1.71 0.37 -5.34
C GLY A 52 1.61 -0.76 -6.34
N LEU A 53 1.72 -2.00 -5.88
CA LEU A 53 1.54 -3.18 -6.73
C LEU A 53 0.11 -3.21 -7.30
N ILE A 54 -0.90 -3.08 -6.44
CA ILE A 54 -2.32 -3.06 -6.83
C ILE A 54 -2.62 -1.89 -7.78
N GLY A 55 -2.10 -0.70 -7.48
CA GLY A 55 -2.24 0.47 -8.35
C GLY A 55 -1.60 0.27 -9.72
N SER A 56 -0.51 -0.51 -9.79
CA SER A 56 0.17 -0.85 -11.05
C SER A 56 -0.61 -1.87 -11.89
N PHE A 57 -1.43 -2.73 -11.26
CA PHE A 57 -2.32 -3.65 -11.98
C PHE A 57 -3.47 -2.93 -12.71
N PHE A 58 -3.81 -1.70 -12.30
CA PHE A 58 -4.85 -0.88 -12.91
C PHE A 58 -4.39 -0.13 -14.17
N GLU A 59 -3.43 -0.69 -14.91
CA GLU A 59 -3.01 -0.14 -16.20
C GLU A 59 -4.22 -0.14 -17.14
N LYS A 60 -4.76 1.05 -17.46
CA LYS A 60 -5.83 1.17 -18.45
C LYS A 60 -5.32 0.58 -19.75
N LYS A 61 -5.89 -0.55 -20.19
CA LYS A 61 -5.85 -0.90 -21.61
C LYS A 61 -6.56 0.23 -22.34
N ARG A 62 -5.81 1.00 -23.14
CA ARG A 62 -6.38 1.86 -24.18
C ARG A 62 -7.25 0.94 -25.05
N THR A 63 -8.56 0.98 -24.86
CA THR A 63 -9.49 0.51 -25.89
C THR A 63 -9.39 1.52 -27.01
N LYS A 64 -8.81 1.02 -28.11
CA LYS A 64 -8.77 1.52 -29.48
C LYS A 64 -8.60 3.04 -29.68
#